data_AF-A0A813JQ52-F1
#
_entry.id   AF-A0A813JQ52-F1
#
_cell.length_a   1.000
_cell.length_b   1.000
_cell.length_c   1.000
_cell.angle_alpha   90.00
_cell.angle_beta   90.00
_cell.angle_gamma   90.00
#
_symmetry.space_group_name_H-M   'P 1'
#
loop_
_entity.id
_entity.type
_entity.pdbx_description
1 polymer ?
#
loop_
_entity_poly.entity_id
_entity_poly.type
_entity_poly.pdbx_seq_one_letter_code
_entity_poly.pdbx_strand_id
1 'polypeptide(L)'
;MALARVHRPGSLSCHQVDLRDHSDFTQPWEFFLMSDKDFNAKTVGGSQGHPYFGNRFRLSQFMKAAASNGFETVHVVRQHEPASPEGLRYAKEALDKLDRLPADTHKYSKWPRSDFNECTSDKMPQTGLFICFRYAGGGPLTNTEEPTCGQDVWYRSDFSL
;
A
#
# COMPACT_ATOMS: atom_id res chain seq x y z
N MET A 1 -12.58 -10.18 4.14
CA MET A 1 -13.65 -10.84 4.92
C MET A 1 -13.43 -12.35 5.15
N ALA A 2 -12.57 -13.04 4.38
CA ALA A 2 -12.25 -14.46 4.63
C ALA A 2 -11.19 -14.69 5.74
N LEU A 3 -10.15 -13.84 5.80
CA LEU A 3 -9.01 -14.02 6.71
C LEU A 3 -9.43 -14.04 8.19
N ALA A 4 -10.22 -13.07 8.66
CA ALA A 4 -10.63 -12.96 10.07
C ALA A 4 -11.26 -14.24 10.65
N ARG A 5 -11.92 -15.06 9.82
CA ARG A 5 -12.65 -16.25 10.26
C ARG A 5 -11.75 -17.44 10.62
N VAL A 6 -10.49 -17.43 10.18
CA VAL A 6 -9.52 -18.51 10.46
C VAL A 6 -8.50 -18.13 11.54
N HIS A 7 -8.49 -16.88 11.98
CA HIS A 7 -7.54 -16.37 12.95
C HIS A 7 -8.01 -16.61 14.39
N ARG A 8 -7.08 -17.07 15.25
CA ARG A 8 -7.27 -17.09 16.71
C ARG A 8 -6.72 -15.77 17.29
N PRO A 9 -7.27 -15.25 18.41
CA PRO A 9 -6.69 -14.09 19.07
C PRO A 9 -5.18 -14.26 19.30
N GLY A 10 -4.39 -13.22 19.01
CA GLY A 10 -2.93 -13.24 19.05
C GLY A 10 -2.24 -13.72 17.78
N SER A 11 -2.96 -14.32 16.82
CA SER A 11 -2.35 -14.74 15.55
C SER A 11 -1.91 -13.56 14.70
N LEU A 12 -0.83 -13.76 13.95
CA LEU A 12 -0.21 -12.77 13.08
C LEU A 12 -0.54 -13.04 11.62
N SER A 13 -0.74 -11.97 10.86
CA SER A 13 -0.82 -12.00 9.40
C SER A 13 -0.04 -10.83 8.86
N CYS A 14 0.86 -11.09 7.91
CA CYS A 14 1.67 -10.06 7.30
C CYS A 14 1.39 -9.98 5.80
N HIS A 15 1.50 -8.78 5.24
CA HIS A 15 1.27 -8.50 3.84
C HIS A 15 2.28 -7.48 3.33
N GLN A 16 2.63 -7.58 2.05
CA GLN A 16 3.43 -6.57 1.39
C GLN A 16 2.50 -5.61 0.63
N VAL A 17 2.48 -4.35 1.06
CA VAL A 17 1.83 -3.26 0.31
C VAL A 17 2.81 -2.76 -0.74
N ASP A 18 2.66 -3.27 -1.95
CA ASP A 18 3.46 -2.87 -3.11
C ASP A 18 2.58 -2.33 -4.23
N LEU A 19 2.72 -1.05 -4.49
CA LEU A 19 2.02 -0.25 -5.47
C LEU A 19 2.61 -0.36 -6.89
N ARG A 20 3.52 -1.30 -7.15
CA ARG A 20 4.13 -1.51 -8.47
C ARG A 20 3.38 -2.56 -9.28
N ASP A 21 3.32 -2.36 -10.60
CA ASP A 21 2.84 -3.36 -11.56
C ASP A 21 3.91 -4.45 -11.73
N HIS A 22 3.70 -5.62 -11.14
CA HIS A 22 4.60 -6.77 -11.21
C HIS A 22 4.53 -7.50 -12.57
N SER A 23 3.59 -7.14 -13.45
CA SER A 23 3.58 -7.62 -14.84
C SER A 23 4.48 -6.80 -15.76
N ASP A 24 4.79 -5.55 -15.37
CA ASP A 24 5.63 -4.64 -16.15
C ASP A 24 6.44 -3.70 -15.23
N PHE A 25 7.68 -4.11 -14.94
CA PHE A 25 8.63 -3.29 -14.17
C PHE A 25 9.27 -2.15 -14.98
N THR A 26 9.02 -2.06 -16.28
CA THR A 26 9.48 -0.92 -17.10
C THR A 26 8.59 0.30 -16.90
N GLN A 27 7.31 0.07 -16.59
CA GLN A 27 6.31 1.12 -16.34
C GLN A 27 5.44 0.78 -15.12
N PRO A 28 6.06 0.59 -13.93
CA PRO A 28 5.40 -0.04 -12.79
C PRO A 28 4.25 0.77 -12.20
N TRP A 29 4.00 2.02 -12.63
CA TRP A 29 2.94 2.89 -12.10
C TRP A 29 1.97 3.40 -13.16
N GLU A 30 2.09 2.97 -14.42
CA GLU A 30 1.15 3.42 -15.47
C GLU A 30 -0.28 2.94 -15.21
N PHE A 31 -0.45 1.84 -14.47
CA PHE A 31 -1.77 1.38 -14.03
C PHE A 31 -2.49 2.35 -13.07
N PHE A 32 -1.78 3.32 -12.49
CA PHE A 32 -2.40 4.39 -11.70
C PHE A 32 -3.16 5.40 -12.55
N LEU A 33 -2.76 5.55 -13.82
CA LEU A 33 -3.40 6.47 -14.76
C LEU A 33 -4.65 5.83 -15.41
N MET A 34 -4.87 4.54 -15.19
CA MET A 34 -6.05 3.82 -15.71
C MET A 34 -7.33 4.21 -14.96
N SER A 35 -8.43 4.28 -15.70
CA SER A 35 -9.75 4.37 -15.09
C SER A 35 -10.07 3.09 -14.29
N ASP A 36 -10.99 3.17 -13.33
CA ASP A 36 -11.46 1.97 -12.61
C ASP A 36 -12.07 0.94 -13.57
N LYS A 37 -12.73 1.39 -14.64
CA LYS A 37 -13.28 0.51 -15.67
C LYS A 37 -12.16 -0.26 -16.38
N ASP A 38 -11.11 0.43 -16.82
CA ASP A 38 -10.01 -0.20 -17.57
C ASP A 38 -9.18 -1.13 -16.68
N PHE A 39 -8.90 -0.71 -15.45
CA PHE A 39 -8.24 -1.57 -14.48
C PHE A 39 -9.06 -2.82 -14.16
N ASN A 40 -10.38 -2.69 -13.99
CA ASN A 40 -11.27 -3.83 -13.76
C ASN A 40 -11.35 -4.74 -14.99
N ALA A 41 -11.34 -4.19 -16.21
CA ALA A 41 -11.28 -4.99 -17.43
C ALA A 41 -9.97 -5.80 -17.50
N LYS A 42 -8.83 -5.19 -17.13
CA LYS A 42 -7.52 -5.87 -17.05
C LYS A 42 -7.46 -6.96 -15.96
N THR A 43 -8.11 -6.74 -14.80
CA THR A 43 -8.03 -7.64 -13.62
C THR A 43 -9.13 -8.71 -13.54
N VAL A 44 -10.39 -8.35 -13.81
CA VAL A 44 -11.58 -9.20 -13.64
C VAL A 44 -11.99 -9.88 -14.95
N GLY A 45 -11.71 -9.25 -16.10
CA GLY A 45 -12.02 -9.78 -17.44
C GLY A 45 -10.83 -10.39 -18.19
N GLY A 46 -9.60 -10.22 -17.69
CA GLY A 46 -8.38 -10.77 -18.28
C GLY A 46 -8.06 -12.18 -17.78
N SER A 47 -7.25 -12.93 -18.55
CA SER A 47 -6.78 -14.29 -18.22
C SER A 47 -6.02 -14.43 -16.90
N GLN A 48 -5.71 -13.32 -16.22
CA GLN A 48 -4.91 -13.31 -15.00
C GLN A 48 -5.71 -13.49 -13.70
N GLY A 49 -7.04 -13.34 -13.71
CA GLY A 49 -7.98 -13.80 -12.66
C GLY A 49 -7.74 -13.34 -11.20
N HIS A 50 -6.66 -12.64 -10.91
CA HIS A 50 -6.25 -12.26 -9.57
C HIS A 50 -5.32 -11.03 -9.63
N PRO A 51 -5.50 -10.01 -8.77
CA PRO A 51 -4.72 -8.77 -8.77
C PRO A 51 -3.29 -8.95 -8.20
N TYR A 52 -2.62 -10.08 -8.47
CA TYR A 52 -1.21 -10.27 -8.08
C TYR A 52 -0.26 -9.36 -8.84
N PHE A 53 -0.69 -8.81 -9.99
CA PHE A 53 0.16 -7.93 -10.78
C PHE A 53 0.20 -6.50 -10.25
N GLY A 54 -0.66 -6.07 -9.33
CA GLY A 54 -0.58 -4.68 -8.84
C GLY A 54 -1.63 -4.32 -7.82
N ASN A 55 -1.22 -3.54 -6.82
CA ASN A 55 -2.07 -3.09 -5.71
C ASN A 55 -2.47 -1.62 -5.91
N ARG A 56 -3.78 -1.33 -5.95
CA ARG A 56 -4.31 0.06 -5.94
C ARG A 56 -4.87 0.47 -4.57
N PHE A 57 -4.45 -0.22 -3.50
CA PHE A 57 -4.81 0.14 -2.13
C PHE A 57 -3.62 0.74 -1.41
N ARG A 58 -3.84 1.86 -0.73
CA ARG A 58 -2.83 2.53 0.10
C ARG A 58 -2.68 1.85 1.46
N LEU A 59 -1.56 2.10 2.13
CA LEU A 59 -1.30 1.59 3.47
C LEU A 59 -2.46 1.87 4.44
N SER A 60 -2.94 3.11 4.51
CA SER A 60 -4.04 3.47 5.42
C SER A 60 -5.35 2.73 5.12
N GLN A 61 -5.58 2.28 3.87
CA GLN A 61 -6.72 1.42 3.53
C GLN A 61 -6.53 0.01 4.07
N PHE A 62 -5.32 -0.56 3.99
CA PHE A 62 -5.03 -1.85 4.63
C PHE A 62 -5.22 -1.76 6.15
N MET A 63 -4.66 -0.73 6.78
CA MET A 63 -4.77 -0.53 8.23
C MET A 63 -6.22 -0.35 8.67
N LYS A 64 -6.99 0.49 7.96
CA LYS A 64 -8.42 0.69 8.25
C LYS A 64 -9.24 -0.58 8.03
N ALA A 65 -8.94 -1.35 6.99
CA ALA A 65 -9.62 -2.62 6.72
C ALA A 65 -9.28 -3.69 7.77
N ALA A 66 -8.03 -3.74 8.21
CA ALA A 66 -7.59 -4.63 9.29
C ALA A 66 -8.28 -4.25 10.61
N ALA A 67 -8.22 -2.97 11.00
CA ALA A 67 -8.85 -2.44 12.20
C ALA A 67 -10.36 -2.73 12.25
N SER A 68 -11.09 -2.49 11.15
CA SER A 68 -12.53 -2.77 11.09
C SER A 68 -12.88 -4.27 11.21
N ASN A 69 -11.89 -5.15 11.09
CA ASN A 69 -12.03 -6.60 11.25
C ASN A 69 -11.37 -7.14 12.53
N GLY A 70 -11.05 -6.26 13.49
CA GLY A 70 -10.50 -6.64 14.80
C GLY A 70 -9.02 -7.00 14.76
N PHE A 71 -8.29 -6.51 13.76
CA PHE A 71 -6.84 -6.60 13.71
C PHE A 71 -6.21 -5.28 14.11
N GLU A 72 -5.13 -5.34 14.86
CA GLU A 72 -4.27 -4.20 15.17
C GLU A 72 -3.01 -4.26 14.32
N THR A 73 -2.55 -3.10 13.85
CA THR A 73 -1.25 -3.00 13.19
C THR A 73 -0.16 -3.08 14.24
N VAL A 74 0.68 -4.10 14.13
CA VAL A 74 1.78 -4.37 15.06
C VAL A 74 3.14 -4.25 14.42
N HIS A 75 3.21 -4.18 13.09
CA HIS A 75 4.47 -3.94 12.41
C HIS A 75 4.28 -3.19 11.10
N VAL A 76 5.08 -2.15 10.85
CA VAL A 76 5.20 -1.54 9.51
C VAL A 76 6.66 -1.22 9.21
N VAL A 77 7.20 -1.79 8.14
CA VAL A 77 8.56 -1.49 7.69
C VAL A 77 8.60 -1.26 6.19
N ARG A 78 9.37 -0.27 5.74
CA ARG A 78 9.65 -0.04 4.32
C ARG A 78 10.79 -0.96 3.88
N GLN A 79 10.47 -1.95 3.06
CA GLN A 79 11.41 -2.89 2.46
C GLN A 79 11.60 -2.57 0.98
N HIS A 80 12.28 -1.46 0.69
CA HIS A 80 12.60 -1.09 -0.68
C HIS A 80 14.07 -0.72 -0.80
N GLU A 81 14.77 -1.32 -1.76
CA GLU A 81 16.10 -0.87 -2.17
C GLU A 81 16.02 0.58 -2.68
N PRO A 82 16.90 1.51 -2.33
CA PRO A 82 16.83 2.88 -2.85
C PRO A 82 16.63 2.88 -4.38
N ALA A 83 15.63 3.62 -4.86
CA ALA A 83 15.39 3.71 -6.30
C ALA A 83 16.60 4.35 -6.99
N SER A 84 16.94 3.87 -8.18
CA SER A 84 17.99 4.50 -9.00
C SER A 84 17.58 5.94 -9.35
N PRO A 85 18.53 6.82 -9.73
CA PRO A 85 18.19 8.17 -10.21
C PRO A 85 17.16 8.17 -11.34
N GLU A 86 17.23 7.22 -12.27
CA GLU A 86 16.29 7.05 -13.37
C GLU A 86 14.92 6.59 -12.86
N GLY A 87 14.89 5.64 -11.92
CA GLY A 87 13.65 5.19 -11.29
C GLY A 87 12.94 6.30 -10.52
N LEU A 88 13.69 7.13 -9.79
CA LEU A 88 13.17 8.32 -9.10
C LEU A 88 12.63 9.35 -10.09
N ARG A 89 13.30 9.56 -11.22
CA ARG A 89 12.82 10.48 -12.27
C ARG A 89 11.52 9.98 -12.89
N TYR A 90 11.47 8.71 -13.32
CA TYR A 90 10.27 8.07 -13.85
C TYR A 90 9.10 8.19 -12.86
N ALA A 91 9.36 7.89 -11.59
CA ALA A 91 8.38 7.96 -10.54
C ALA A 91 7.77 9.38 -10.41
N LYS A 92 8.62 10.41 -10.34
CA LYS A 92 8.16 11.80 -10.29
C LYS A 92 7.31 12.17 -11.51
N GLU A 93 7.73 11.77 -12.71
CA GLU A 93 6.96 12.00 -13.93
C GLU A 93 5.59 11.30 -13.89
N ALA A 94 5.51 10.07 -13.38
CA ALA A 94 4.25 9.35 -13.23
C ALA A 94 3.31 10.04 -12.22
N LEU A 95 3.85 10.54 -11.10
CA LEU A 95 3.07 11.28 -10.10
C LEU A 95 2.58 12.63 -10.66
N ASP A 96 3.43 13.34 -11.40
CA ASP A 96 3.06 14.59 -12.05
C ASP A 96 1.96 14.38 -13.10
N LYS A 97 2.02 13.29 -13.88
CA LYS A 97 0.95 12.92 -14.82
C LYS A 97 -0.35 12.69 -14.05
N LEU A 98 -0.30 11.92 -12.95
CA LEU A 98 -1.46 11.63 -12.12
C LEU A 98 -2.10 12.92 -11.56
N ASP A 99 -1.28 13.87 -11.09
CA ASP A 99 -1.75 15.14 -10.52
C ASP A 99 -2.39 16.08 -11.55
N ARG A 100 -2.08 15.88 -12.84
CA ARG A 100 -2.70 16.62 -13.95
C ARG A 100 -3.99 15.99 -14.46
N LEU A 101 -4.30 14.76 -14.07
CA LEU A 101 -5.56 14.14 -14.45
C LEU A 101 -6.73 14.86 -13.76
N PRO A 102 -7.90 14.98 -14.41
CA PRO A 102 -9.07 15.56 -13.76
C PRO A 102 -9.48 14.78 -12.52
N ALA A 103 -9.88 15.48 -11.45
CA ALA A 103 -10.14 14.88 -10.13
C ALA A 103 -11.23 13.79 -10.11
N ASP A 104 -12.04 13.63 -11.16
CA ASP A 104 -13.07 12.59 -11.24
C ASP A 104 -12.74 11.45 -12.23
N THR A 105 -11.55 11.44 -12.82
CA THR A 105 -11.15 10.42 -13.80
C THR A 105 -10.28 9.30 -13.22
N HIS A 106 -9.78 9.45 -11.99
CA HIS A 106 -8.91 8.47 -11.33
C HIS A 106 -9.22 8.35 -9.83
N LYS A 107 -8.99 7.15 -9.28
CA LYS A 107 -9.28 6.80 -7.88
C LYS A 107 -8.47 7.61 -6.85
N TYR A 108 -7.34 8.17 -7.26
CA TYR A 108 -6.35 8.78 -6.38
C TYR A 108 -6.59 10.26 -6.08
N SER A 109 -7.46 10.93 -6.82
CA SER A 109 -7.77 12.35 -6.64
C SER A 109 -8.28 12.70 -5.24
N LYS A 110 -8.92 11.73 -4.58
CA LYS A 110 -9.47 11.87 -3.21
C LYS A 110 -8.53 11.33 -2.15
N TRP A 111 -7.30 10.96 -2.50
CA TRP A 111 -6.34 10.45 -1.53
C TRP A 111 -5.65 11.61 -0.82
N PRO A 112 -5.48 11.54 0.50
CA PRO A 112 -4.54 12.42 1.19
C PRO A 112 -3.16 12.27 0.55
N ARG A 113 -2.52 13.38 0.20
CA ARG A 113 -1.18 13.35 -0.40
C ARG A 113 -0.13 12.79 0.55
N SER A 114 -0.36 12.85 1.85
CA SER A 114 0.41 12.14 2.88
C SER A 114 0.53 10.62 2.60
N ASP A 115 -0.53 9.98 2.13
CA ASP A 115 -0.55 8.54 1.83
C ASP A 115 0.13 8.20 0.48
N PHE A 116 0.52 9.23 -0.29
CA PHE A 116 0.91 9.05 -1.69
C PHE A 116 2.23 9.68 -2.08
N ASN A 117 2.57 10.89 -1.64
CA ASN A 117 3.86 11.50 -2.00
C ASN A 117 4.34 12.63 -1.07
N GLU A 118 3.72 12.83 0.09
CA GLU A 118 4.15 13.89 1.02
C GLU A 118 4.83 13.38 2.29
N CYS A 119 4.67 12.10 2.64
CA CYS A 119 5.17 11.58 3.92
C CYS A 119 6.51 10.86 3.90
N THR A 120 7.07 10.53 2.75
CA THR A 120 8.45 10.01 2.69
C THR A 120 9.42 11.17 2.52
N SER A 121 10.69 11.02 2.94
CA SER A 121 11.67 12.11 2.86
C SER A 121 11.96 12.53 1.40
N ASP A 122 11.77 11.59 0.47
CA ASP A 122 11.96 11.76 -0.96
C ASP A 122 10.66 12.12 -1.72
N LYS A 123 9.54 12.32 -1.01
CA LYS A 123 8.21 12.62 -1.58
C LYS A 123 7.73 11.58 -2.60
N MET A 124 7.92 10.31 -2.24
CA MET A 124 7.56 9.13 -3.02
C MET A 124 6.37 8.40 -2.38
N PRO A 125 5.63 7.58 -3.17
CA PRO A 125 4.65 6.66 -2.63
C PRO A 125 5.17 5.75 -1.56
N GLN A 126 4.34 5.60 -0.53
CA GLN A 126 4.47 4.60 0.52
C GLN A 126 4.21 3.20 -0.06
N THR A 127 5.19 2.70 -0.81
CA THR A 127 5.21 1.40 -1.49
C THR A 127 6.38 0.54 -1.05
N GLY A 128 6.32 -0.76 -1.33
CA GLY A 128 7.31 -1.73 -0.87
C GLY A 128 7.30 -1.85 0.64
N LEU A 129 6.12 -1.76 1.25
CA LEU A 129 5.96 -1.83 2.69
C LEU A 129 5.62 -3.24 3.10
N PHE A 130 6.25 -3.75 4.15
CA PHE A 130 5.82 -4.93 4.85
C PHE A 130 5.02 -4.51 6.07
N ILE A 131 3.78 -4.95 6.16
CA ILE A 131 2.87 -4.66 7.27
C ILE A 131 2.41 -5.96 7.93
N CYS A 132 2.44 -6.01 9.25
CA CYS A 132 1.87 -7.10 10.03
C CYS A 132 0.73 -6.64 10.92
N PHE A 133 -0.23 -7.55 11.06
CA PHE A 133 -1.43 -7.39 11.83
C PHE A 133 -1.54 -8.51 12.85
N ARG A 134 -1.89 -8.17 14.10
CA ARG A 134 -2.27 -9.15 15.13
C ARG A 134 -3.79 -9.15 15.28
N TYR A 135 -4.40 -10.33 15.30
CA TYR A 135 -5.84 -10.43 15.54
C TYR A 135 -6.15 -10.24 17.04
N ALA A 136 -6.90 -9.21 17.39
CA ALA A 136 -7.26 -8.88 18.77
C ALA A 136 -8.59 -9.52 19.23
N GLY A 137 -9.35 -10.15 18.34
CA GLY A 137 -10.59 -10.86 18.70
C GLY A 137 -11.73 -9.97 19.22
N GLY A 138 -11.66 -8.66 19.03
CA GLY A 138 -12.67 -7.68 19.46
C GLY A 138 -12.29 -6.83 20.68
N GLY A 139 -11.08 -6.98 21.23
CA GLY A 139 -10.54 -6.05 22.23
C GLY A 139 -10.22 -4.66 21.66
N PRO A 140 -9.94 -3.66 22.53
CA PRO A 140 -9.50 -2.34 22.09
C PRO A 140 -8.20 -2.43 21.28
N LEU A 141 -8.17 -1.79 20.12
CA LEU A 141 -7.00 -1.75 19.25
C LEU A 141 -6.07 -0.62 19.69
N THR A 142 -4.78 -0.90 19.81
CA THR A 142 -3.77 0.10 20.22
C THR A 142 -3.00 0.72 19.06
N ASN A 143 -2.96 0.06 17.88
CA ASN A 143 -2.29 0.51 16.64
C ASN A 143 -0.96 1.23 16.89
N THR A 144 -0.01 0.54 17.52
CA THR A 144 1.21 1.14 18.07
C THR A 144 2.26 1.55 17.04
N GLU A 145 2.08 1.17 15.76
CA GLU A 145 3.09 1.37 14.71
C GLU A 145 2.54 2.10 13.46
N GLU A 146 1.64 3.06 13.65
CA GLU A 146 1.27 3.96 12.55
C GLU A 146 2.49 4.79 12.08
N PRO A 147 2.85 4.75 10.79
CA PRO A 147 3.94 5.56 10.25
C PRO A 147 3.77 7.04 10.55
N THR A 148 4.80 7.65 11.13
CA THR A 148 4.86 9.10 11.26
C THR A 148 5.42 9.71 9.98
N CYS A 149 4.72 10.72 9.45
CA CYS A 149 5.10 11.46 8.26
C CYS A 149 6.51 12.08 8.41
N GLY A 150 7.35 11.98 7.37
CA GLY A 150 8.73 12.50 7.37
C GLY A 150 9.78 11.52 7.91
N GLN A 151 9.38 10.32 8.29
CA GLN A 151 10.30 9.22 8.62
C GLN A 151 10.21 8.16 7.54
N ASP A 152 11.33 7.72 6.98
CA ASP A 152 11.37 6.62 6.00
C ASP A 152 11.68 5.26 6.62
N VAL A 153 11.99 5.29 7.92
CA VAL A 153 12.37 4.14 8.72
C VAL A 153 11.53 4.19 9.99
N TRP A 154 10.58 3.26 10.10
CA TRP A 154 9.71 3.10 11.25
C TRP A 154 10.15 1.83 11.97
N TYR A 155 10.83 1.92 13.11
CA TYR A 155 11.14 0.74 13.93
C TYR A 155 11.02 0.99 15.44
N ARG A 156 10.41 0.01 16.11
CA ARG A 156 11.01 -0.82 17.17
C ARG A 156 10.66 -2.27 16.85
N SER A 157 11.60 -3.09 16.39
CA SER A 157 11.34 -4.53 16.24
C SER A 157 11.61 -5.22 17.56
N ASP A 158 10.54 -5.69 18.22
CA ASP A 158 10.64 -6.60 19.36
C ASP A 158 10.74 -8.07 18.91
N PHE A 159 10.71 -8.34 17.60
CA PHE A 159 11.07 -9.64 17.05
C PHE A 159 12.59 -9.79 17.06
N SER A 160 13.14 -10.13 18.22
CA SER A 160 14.40 -10.87 18.28
C SER A 160 14.13 -12.26 17.69
N LEU A 161 14.67 -12.53 16.51
CA LEU A 161 14.86 -13.91 16.04
C LEU A 161 15.80 -14.66 16.99
#